data_AF-A0A937HY62-F1
#
_entry.id   AF-A0A937HY62-F1
#
_cell.length_a   1.000
_cell.length_b   1.000
_cell.length_c   1.000
_cell.angle_alpha   90.00
_cell.angle_beta   90.00
_cell.angle_gamma   90.00
#
_symmetry.space_group_name_H-M   'P 1'
#
loop_
_entity.id
_entity.type
_entity.pdbx_description
1 polymer ?
#
loop_
_entity_poly.entity_id
_entity_poly.type
_entity_poly.pdbx_seq_one_letter_code
_entity_poly.pdbx_strand_id
1 'polypeptide(L)'
;SPSAESGAPPLAPQSQQSDAPSLKKPPLVSGATGLKALPTAQQVQGAVPSGRADPFSPLTVAAGADQPASGGSRLLGVLTVGTQTRALFAFGTRRGEICVGPRGHCSADHPLVLPEGWSVLTIDDQNGCVQLAENGKAQDLLCIT
;
A
#
# COMPACT_ATOMS: atom_id res chain seq x y z
N SER A 1 63.79 6.18 40.35
CA SER A 1 63.14 7.45 40.01
C SER A 1 61.96 7.20 39.08
N PRO A 2 60.72 7.48 39.52
CA PRO A 2 59.57 7.67 38.65
C PRO A 2 59.31 9.17 38.40
N SER A 3 58.75 9.53 37.24
CA SER A 3 58.11 10.83 36.96
C SER A 3 56.76 10.50 36.32
N ALA A 4 55.66 10.57 37.07
CA ALA A 4 54.78 11.74 37.28
C ALA A 4 53.72 11.83 36.16
N GLU A 5 52.48 11.40 36.41
CA GLU A 5 51.31 12.22 36.89
C GLU A 5 50.53 12.75 35.66
N SER A 6 49.21 12.90 35.59
CA SER A 6 48.14 13.10 36.56
C SER A 6 46.83 12.83 35.77
N GLY A 7 45.87 12.05 36.26
CA GLY A 7 44.71 12.63 36.95
C GLY A 7 43.48 12.70 36.03
N ALA A 8 42.55 11.74 36.18
CA ALA A 8 41.20 11.85 35.64
C ALA A 8 40.31 12.63 36.62
N PRO A 9 39.31 13.38 36.11
CA PRO A 9 37.97 13.31 36.72
C PRO A 9 36.86 13.06 35.67
N PRO A 10 35.68 12.58 36.11
CA PRO A 10 34.59 12.16 35.24
C PRO A 10 33.76 13.36 34.77
N LEU A 11 33.29 13.35 33.51
CA LEU A 11 32.24 14.28 33.06
C LEU A 11 30.88 13.57 33.10
N ALA A 12 29.99 14.12 33.92
CA ALA A 12 28.58 13.75 34.03
C ALA A 12 27.81 13.94 32.70
N PRO A 13 26.63 13.33 32.52
CA PRO A 13 25.78 13.59 31.37
C PRO A 13 25.28 15.04 31.45
N GLN A 14 25.71 15.89 30.52
CA GLN A 14 25.09 17.19 30.31
C GLN A 14 23.65 16.97 29.83
N SER A 15 22.69 17.24 30.71
CA SER A 15 21.32 17.56 30.31
C SER A 15 21.38 18.79 29.41
N GLN A 16 21.41 18.58 28.09
CA GLN A 16 21.15 19.62 27.11
C GLN A 16 19.67 20.01 27.25
N GLN A 17 19.41 20.96 28.14
CA GLN A 17 18.17 21.70 28.17
C GLN A 17 18.15 22.55 26.90
N SER A 18 17.53 22.03 25.84
CA SER A 18 17.28 22.79 24.62
C SER A 18 16.30 23.92 24.95
N ASP A 19 16.84 25.13 25.07
CA ASP A 19 16.06 26.37 25.01
C ASP A 19 15.22 26.38 23.74
N ALA A 20 13.91 26.17 23.88
CA ALA A 20 12.98 26.43 22.80
C ALA A 20 12.94 27.95 22.58
N PRO A 21 13.06 28.46 21.34
CA PRO A 21 12.86 29.88 21.08
C PRO A 21 11.43 30.25 21.49
N SER A 22 11.31 31.15 22.47
CA SER A 22 10.04 31.70 22.92
C SER A 22 9.44 32.53 21.78
N LEU A 23 8.65 31.88 20.92
CA LEU A 23 7.85 32.53 19.89
C LEU A 23 6.80 33.40 20.59
N LYS A 24 7.10 34.70 20.72
CA LYS A 24 6.12 35.70 21.13
C LYS A 24 4.89 35.58 20.22
N LYS A 25 3.74 35.27 20.83
CA LYS A 25 2.45 35.18 20.14
C LYS A 25 2.19 36.51 19.42
N PRO A 26 1.88 36.52 18.10
CA PRO A 26 1.54 37.75 17.40
C PRO A 26 0.33 38.41 18.08
N PRO A 27 0.28 39.75 18.20
CA PRO A 27 -0.88 40.44 18.74
C PRO A 27 -2.12 40.11 17.88
N LEU A 28 -3.25 39.79 18.53
CA LEU A 28 -4.53 39.67 17.84
C LEU A 28 -4.89 41.04 17.27
N VAL A 29 -4.85 41.17 15.96
CA VAL A 29 -5.46 42.30 15.24
C VAL A 29 -6.98 42.20 15.39
N SER A 30 -7.51 42.86 16.40
CA SER A 30 -8.95 43.15 16.51
C SER A 30 -9.35 44.10 15.40
N GLY A 31 -10.09 43.63 14.38
CA GLY A 31 -10.80 44.56 13.49
C GLY A 31 -10.92 44.23 12.00
N ALA A 32 -10.76 42.99 11.54
CA ALA A 32 -11.11 42.64 10.16
C ALA A 32 -12.61 42.29 10.04
N THR A 33 -13.49 43.29 10.03
CA THR A 33 -14.92 43.10 9.74
C THR A 33 -15.11 42.61 8.30
N GLY A 34 -15.70 41.43 8.13
CA GLY A 34 -16.04 40.83 6.82
C GLY A 34 -15.21 39.62 6.41
N LEU A 35 -14.17 39.24 7.17
CA LEU A 35 -13.36 38.05 6.90
C LEU A 35 -13.73 36.91 7.84
N LYS A 36 -13.87 35.68 7.29
CA LYS A 36 -13.96 34.48 8.12
C LYS A 36 -12.58 34.24 8.73
N ALA A 37 -12.50 34.29 10.05
CA ALA A 37 -11.25 34.02 10.77
C ALA A 37 -10.73 32.62 10.43
N LEU A 38 -9.40 32.51 10.25
CA LEU A 38 -8.76 31.21 10.10
C LEU A 38 -8.94 30.38 11.37
N PRO A 39 -9.13 29.06 11.26
CA PRO A 39 -9.17 28.17 12.41
C PRO A 39 -7.90 28.29 13.25
N THR A 40 -8.05 28.23 14.58
CA THR A 40 -6.89 28.15 15.48
C THR A 40 -6.21 26.78 15.35
N ALA A 41 -4.93 26.70 15.72
CA ALA A 41 -4.21 25.42 15.72
C ALA A 41 -4.94 24.33 16.54
N GLN A 42 -5.55 24.72 17.67
CA GLN A 42 -6.34 23.83 18.52
C GLN A 42 -7.63 23.37 17.83
N GLN A 43 -8.28 24.23 17.06
CA GLN A 43 -9.46 23.87 16.26
C GLN A 43 -9.10 22.90 15.13
N VAL A 44 -7.95 23.06 14.49
CA VAL A 44 -7.47 22.11 13.47
C VAL A 44 -7.14 20.75 14.09
N GLN A 45 -6.43 20.74 15.23
CA GLN A 45 -6.03 19.52 15.92
C GLN A 45 -7.22 18.73 16.47
N GLY A 46 -8.26 19.41 16.97
CA GLY A 46 -9.48 18.75 17.44
C GLY A 46 -10.44 18.30 16.33
N ALA A 47 -10.29 18.82 15.12
CA ALA A 47 -11.13 18.47 13.97
C ALA A 47 -10.63 17.23 13.22
N VAL A 48 -9.38 16.79 13.46
CA VAL A 48 -8.82 15.58 12.85
C VAL A 48 -9.05 14.38 13.78
N PRO A 49 -9.67 13.29 13.30
CA PRO A 49 -9.66 12.03 14.03
C PRO A 49 -8.21 11.61 14.29
N SER A 50 -7.91 11.21 15.52
CA SER A 50 -6.62 10.59 15.83
C SER A 50 -6.48 9.33 14.97
N GLY A 51 -5.42 9.26 14.16
CA GLY A 51 -5.10 8.06 13.38
C GLY A 51 -4.78 6.86 14.27
N ARG A 52 -4.36 5.75 13.64
CA ARG A 52 -3.89 4.59 14.40
C ARG A 52 -2.70 4.99 15.28
N ALA A 53 -2.70 4.49 16.51
CA ALA A 53 -1.61 4.73 17.47
C ALA A 53 -0.23 4.36 16.88
N ASP A 54 -0.19 3.28 16.10
CA ASP A 54 0.90 2.97 15.19
C ASP A 54 0.37 2.98 13.74
N PRO A 55 0.77 3.94 12.90
CA PRO A 55 0.33 4.01 11.51
C PRO A 55 0.84 2.84 10.66
N PHE A 56 1.88 2.11 11.08
CA PHE A 56 2.49 1.00 10.33
C PHE A 56 2.14 -0.39 10.86
N SER A 57 1.48 -0.50 12.02
CA SER A 57 1.05 -1.79 12.53
C SER A 57 0.21 -2.52 11.47
N PRO A 58 0.37 -3.84 11.28
CA PRO A 58 -0.31 -4.57 10.21
C PRO A 58 -1.84 -4.42 10.31
N LEU A 59 -2.50 -4.29 9.16
CA LEU A 59 -3.95 -4.31 9.09
C LEU A 59 -4.43 -5.75 9.30
N THR A 60 -5.39 -5.95 10.19
CA THR A 60 -6.07 -7.26 10.30
C THR A 60 -6.95 -7.42 9.07
N VAL A 61 -6.46 -8.11 8.05
CA VAL A 61 -7.25 -8.49 6.88
C VAL A 61 -8.27 -9.53 7.33
N ALA A 62 -9.56 -9.24 7.13
CA ALA A 62 -10.60 -10.23 7.36
C ALA A 62 -10.35 -11.44 6.44
N ALA A 63 -10.30 -12.63 7.02
CA ALA A 63 -9.93 -13.89 6.35
C ALA A 63 -10.84 -14.31 5.17
N GLY A 64 -11.85 -13.51 4.81
CA GLY A 64 -12.69 -13.73 3.62
C GLY A 64 -12.13 -13.13 2.33
N ALA A 65 -11.18 -12.19 2.40
CA ALA A 65 -10.62 -11.53 1.20
C ALA A 65 -9.54 -12.34 0.46
N ASP A 66 -9.12 -13.49 0.99
CA ASP A 66 -8.18 -14.42 0.32
C ASP A 66 -8.78 -15.84 0.21
N GLN A 67 -10.09 -16.00 0.46
CA GLN A 67 -10.73 -17.28 0.17
C GLN A 67 -10.82 -17.42 -1.37
N PRO A 68 -10.18 -18.42 -1.99
CA PRO A 68 -10.32 -18.62 -3.41
C PRO A 68 -11.80 -18.91 -3.70
N ALA A 69 -12.39 -18.14 -4.60
CA ALA A 69 -13.64 -18.53 -5.23
C ALA A 69 -13.43 -19.92 -5.85
N SER A 70 -14.46 -20.75 -5.78
CA SER A 70 -14.52 -22.16 -6.19
C SER A 70 -13.44 -22.59 -7.18
N GLY A 71 -12.49 -23.44 -6.74
CA GLY A 71 -11.48 -24.05 -7.61
C GLY A 71 -10.05 -23.54 -7.46
N GLY A 72 -9.78 -22.61 -6.54
CA GLY A 72 -8.42 -22.14 -6.27
C GLY A 72 -7.96 -21.01 -7.20
N SER A 73 -8.82 -20.49 -8.08
CA SER A 73 -8.50 -19.40 -9.00
C SER A 73 -9.11 -18.08 -8.52
N ARG A 74 -8.36 -16.98 -8.67
CA ARG A 74 -8.80 -15.64 -8.26
C ARG A 74 -8.19 -14.56 -9.14
N LEU A 75 -9.03 -13.65 -9.61
CA LEU A 75 -8.58 -12.40 -10.21
C LEU A 75 -8.25 -11.40 -9.10
N LEU A 76 -7.01 -10.92 -9.09
CA LEU A 76 -6.49 -9.97 -8.09
C LEU A 76 -6.54 -8.52 -8.59
N GLY A 77 -6.48 -8.32 -9.90
CA GLY A 77 -6.48 -6.99 -10.52
C GLY A 77 -6.38 -7.06 -12.03
N VAL A 78 -6.73 -5.97 -12.69
CA VAL A 78 -6.51 -5.76 -14.13
C VAL A 78 -5.78 -4.44 -14.30
N LEU A 79 -4.78 -4.43 -15.19
CA LEU A 79 -3.93 -3.28 -15.44
C LEU A 79 -3.52 -3.23 -16.91
N THR A 80 -3.20 -2.04 -17.41
CA THR A 80 -2.74 -1.85 -18.79
C THR A 80 -1.30 -1.35 -18.75
N VAL A 81 -0.40 -2.07 -19.43
CA VAL A 81 1.01 -1.70 -19.60
C VAL A 81 1.23 -1.32 -21.06
N GLY A 82 1.43 -0.03 -21.32
CA GLY A 82 1.46 0.49 -22.69
C GLY A 82 0.10 0.26 -23.37
N THR A 83 0.06 -0.60 -24.37
CA THR A 83 -1.16 -0.99 -25.10
C THR A 83 -1.69 -2.38 -24.76
N GLN A 84 -1.06 -3.07 -23.79
CA GLN A 84 -1.39 -4.45 -23.45
C GLN A 84 -2.11 -4.52 -22.10
N THR A 85 -3.35 -5.00 -22.12
CA THR A 85 -4.09 -5.34 -20.91
C THR A 85 -3.59 -6.66 -20.32
N ARG A 86 -3.33 -6.65 -19.01
CA ARG A 86 -2.84 -7.77 -18.21
C ARG A 86 -3.71 -7.94 -16.97
N ALA A 87 -3.81 -9.15 -16.47
CA ALA A 87 -4.48 -9.45 -15.22
C ALA A 87 -3.49 -9.99 -14.20
N LEU A 88 -3.59 -9.54 -12.94
CA LEU A 88 -2.92 -10.18 -11.83
C LEU A 88 -3.82 -11.32 -11.35
N PHE A 89 -3.28 -12.54 -11.34
CA PHE A 89 -4.08 -13.73 -11.14
C PHE A 89 -3.42 -14.70 -10.17
N ALA A 90 -4.24 -15.38 -9.38
CA ALA A 90 -3.83 -16.48 -8.53
C ALA A 90 -4.49 -17.78 -9.00
N PHE A 91 -3.73 -18.87 -9.06
CA PHE A 91 -4.22 -20.22 -9.28
C PHE A 91 -3.53 -21.19 -8.32
N GLY A 92 -4.23 -21.61 -7.27
CA GLY A 92 -3.68 -22.32 -6.14
C GLY A 92 -2.64 -21.45 -5.42
N THR A 93 -1.41 -21.96 -5.31
CA THR A 93 -0.27 -21.24 -4.71
C THR A 93 0.48 -20.34 -5.69
N ARG A 94 0.22 -20.47 -7.01
CA ARG A 94 0.86 -19.65 -8.04
C ARG A 94 0.16 -18.31 -8.16
N ARG A 95 0.93 -17.24 -8.22
CA ARG A 95 0.47 -15.87 -8.45
C ARG A 95 1.35 -15.22 -9.49
N GLY A 96 0.79 -14.36 -10.33
CA GLY A 96 1.55 -13.63 -11.34
C GLY A 96 0.65 -12.89 -12.31
N GLU A 97 1.27 -12.30 -13.33
CA GLU A 97 0.53 -11.69 -14.42
C GLU A 97 0.10 -12.74 -15.45
N ILE A 98 -1.08 -12.53 -16.02
CA ILE A 98 -1.59 -13.27 -17.17
C ILE A 98 -2.04 -12.33 -18.28
N CYS A 99 -1.84 -12.78 -19.51
CA CYS A 99 -2.23 -12.09 -20.74
C CYS A 99 -3.15 -12.99 -21.58
N VAL A 100 -3.91 -12.39 -22.50
CA VAL A 100 -4.74 -13.15 -23.44
C VAL A 100 -3.89 -14.15 -24.22
N GLY A 101 -4.29 -15.42 -24.23
CA GLY A 101 -3.59 -16.50 -24.92
C GLY A 101 -3.35 -17.77 -24.10
N PRO A 102 -2.58 -18.72 -24.67
CA PRO A 102 -2.29 -20.00 -24.03
C PRO A 102 -1.56 -19.83 -22.70
N ARG A 103 -2.05 -20.52 -21.66
CA ARG A 103 -1.49 -20.52 -20.31
C ARG A 103 -1.33 -19.13 -19.67
N GLY A 104 -1.95 -18.09 -20.24
CA GLY A 104 -1.85 -16.72 -19.76
C GLY A 104 -0.47 -16.08 -19.97
N HIS A 105 0.37 -16.58 -20.86
CA HIS A 105 1.76 -16.14 -20.94
C HIS A 105 1.91 -14.72 -21.51
N CYS A 106 2.49 -13.80 -20.75
CA CYS A 106 2.72 -12.41 -21.16
C CYS A 106 4.04 -12.21 -21.94
N SER A 107 5.13 -12.81 -21.48
CA SER A 107 6.44 -12.89 -22.15
C SER A 107 7.28 -14.01 -21.54
N ALA A 108 8.35 -14.43 -22.23
CA ALA A 108 9.20 -15.57 -21.85
C ALA A 108 9.82 -15.49 -20.45
N ASP A 109 10.02 -14.28 -19.92
CA ASP A 109 10.63 -14.05 -18.61
C ASP A 109 9.64 -14.13 -17.45
N HIS A 110 8.33 -14.23 -17.72
CA HIS A 110 7.31 -14.25 -16.69
C HIS A 110 6.90 -15.68 -16.30
N PRO A 111 6.78 -15.97 -14.98
CA PRO A 111 6.35 -17.28 -14.52
C PRO A 111 4.95 -17.65 -15.04
N LEU A 112 4.77 -18.90 -15.49
CA LEU A 112 3.45 -19.38 -15.88
C LEU A 112 2.57 -19.62 -14.65
N VAL A 113 1.47 -18.89 -14.58
CA VAL A 113 0.47 -19.00 -13.51
C VAL A 113 -0.50 -20.15 -13.78
N LEU A 114 -1.02 -20.24 -15.01
CA LEU A 114 -2.03 -21.22 -15.36
C LEU A 114 -1.40 -22.61 -15.66
N PRO A 115 -2.07 -23.70 -15.26
CA PRO A 115 -1.63 -25.05 -15.60
C PRO A 115 -1.78 -25.33 -17.10
N GLU A 116 -1.32 -26.51 -17.53
CA GLU A 116 -1.55 -26.97 -18.89
C GLU A 116 -3.05 -27.18 -19.17
N GLY A 117 -3.44 -27.04 -20.44
CA GLY A 117 -4.84 -27.09 -20.86
C GLY A 117 -5.62 -25.80 -20.63
N TRP A 118 -5.10 -24.85 -19.85
CA TRP A 118 -5.77 -23.57 -19.56
C TRP A 118 -5.30 -22.44 -20.48
N SER A 119 -6.22 -21.54 -20.82
CA SER A 119 -5.92 -20.31 -21.57
C SER A 119 -6.78 -19.14 -21.10
N VAL A 120 -6.35 -17.94 -21.46
CA VAL A 120 -7.09 -16.69 -21.22
C VAL A 120 -7.73 -16.28 -22.54
N LEU A 121 -9.05 -16.16 -22.56
CA LEU A 121 -9.82 -15.74 -23.74
C LEU A 121 -9.91 -14.22 -23.82
N THR A 122 -10.28 -13.57 -22.72
CA THR A 122 -10.46 -12.12 -22.65
C THR A 122 -10.02 -11.60 -21.29
N ILE A 123 -9.53 -10.36 -21.28
CA ILE A 123 -9.32 -9.56 -20.07
C ILE A 123 -10.04 -8.25 -20.30
N ASP A 124 -11.05 -7.98 -19.49
CA ASP A 124 -11.87 -6.78 -19.52
C ASP A 124 -11.38 -5.83 -18.41
N ASP A 125 -10.69 -4.76 -18.82
CA ASP A 125 -10.18 -3.73 -17.92
C ASP A 125 -11.26 -2.80 -17.39
N GLN A 126 -12.37 -2.64 -18.11
CA GLN A 126 -13.47 -1.75 -17.73
C GLN A 126 -14.28 -2.37 -16.59
N ASN A 127 -14.54 -3.68 -16.68
CA ASN A 127 -15.32 -4.41 -15.70
C ASN A 127 -14.46 -5.17 -14.68
N GLY A 128 -13.14 -5.23 -14.89
CA GLY A 128 -12.22 -5.95 -14.01
C GLY A 128 -12.53 -7.44 -14.00
N CYS A 129 -12.71 -8.04 -15.17
CA CYS A 129 -13.07 -9.44 -15.34
C CYS A 129 -12.14 -10.18 -16.31
N VAL A 130 -12.02 -11.48 -16.14
CA VAL A 130 -11.29 -12.38 -17.03
C VAL A 130 -12.17 -13.54 -17.43
N GLN A 131 -12.14 -13.92 -18.71
CA GLN A 131 -12.72 -15.18 -19.18
C GLN A 131 -11.61 -16.18 -19.48
N LEU A 132 -11.67 -17.34 -18.84
CA LEU A 132 -10.73 -18.44 -19.03
C LEU A 132 -11.34 -19.53 -19.91
N ALA A 133 -10.48 -20.38 -20.46
CA ALA A 133 -10.89 -21.66 -21.01
C ALA A 133 -10.05 -22.79 -20.43
N GLU A 134 -10.70 -23.92 -20.19
CA GLU A 134 -10.07 -25.19 -19.81
C GLU A 134 -10.29 -26.20 -20.93
N ASN A 135 -9.20 -26.72 -21.49
CA ASN A 135 -9.21 -27.65 -22.62
C ASN A 135 -10.07 -27.15 -23.79
N GLY A 136 -10.00 -25.84 -24.06
CA GLY A 136 -10.75 -25.16 -25.12
C GLY A 136 -12.22 -24.85 -24.79
N LYS A 137 -12.72 -25.23 -23.61
CA LYS A 137 -14.07 -24.88 -23.16
C LYS A 137 -14.05 -23.62 -22.31
N ALA A 138 -14.76 -22.59 -22.76
CA ALA A 138 -14.92 -21.35 -22.01
C ALA A 138 -15.57 -21.61 -20.65
N GLN A 139 -15.05 -20.95 -19.63
CA GLN A 139 -15.58 -20.94 -18.27
C GLN A 139 -16.37 -19.65 -18.02
N ASP A 140 -17.05 -19.59 -16.87
CA ASP A 140 -17.70 -18.37 -16.41
C ASP A 140 -16.68 -17.23 -16.24
N LEU A 141 -17.17 -15.98 -16.38
CA LEU A 141 -16.34 -14.81 -16.11
C LEU A 141 -15.95 -14.77 -14.63
N LEU A 142 -14.68 -14.53 -14.38
CA LEU A 142 -14.14 -14.32 -13.05
C LEU A 142 -13.79 -12.83 -12.89
N CYS A 143 -14.51 -12.15 -12.01
CA CYS A 143 -14.32 -10.72 -11.77
C CYS A 143 -13.66 -10.47 -10.41
N ILE A 144 -13.08 -9.28 -10.25
CA ILE A 144 -12.58 -8.82 -8.96
C ILE A 144 -13.77 -8.69 -8.00
N THR A 145 -13.65 -9.28 -6.81
CA THR A 145 -14.67 -9.26 -5.74
C THR A 145 -14.35 -8.22 -4.69
#